data_AF-A0A1Z9D9Q8-F1
#
_entry.id   AF-A0A1Z9D9Q8-F1
#
_cell.length_a   1.000
_cell.length_b   1.000
_cell.length_c   1.000
_cell.angle_alpha   90.00
_cell.angle_beta   90.00
_cell.angle_gamma   90.00
#
_symmetry.space_group_name_H-M   'P 1'
#
loop_
_entity.id
_entity.type
_entity.pdbx_description
1 polymer ?
#
loop_
_entity_poly.entity_id
_entity_poly.type
_entity_poly.pdbx_seq_one_letter_code
_entity_poly.pdbx_strand_id
1 'polypeptide(L)'
;MRSLLPMVEHAVKGPVWDCQMCGQCVLHETGMTCPMTCPKALRNGPCGGVGVDGACEVKPEMQCVWVKANHRAENLPLLPQSWRDEIGHLRAPVNNSLAGDSSWMNLVSGADRKTPTGWKGSA
;
A
#
# COMPACT_ATOMS: atom_id res chain seq x y z
N MET A 1 -25.33 -10.10 1.39
CA MET A 1 -25.75 -8.70 1.61
C MET A 1 -24.81 -7.82 0.80
N ARG A 2 -25.29 -7.13 -0.25
CA ARG A 2 -24.43 -6.26 -1.09
C ARG A 2 -24.10 -5.00 -0.28
N SER A 3 -22.89 -4.91 0.26
CA SER A 3 -22.37 -3.69 0.88
C SER A 3 -22.04 -2.67 -0.21
N LEU A 4 -22.50 -1.42 -0.06
CA LEU A 4 -22.12 -0.31 -0.95
C LEU A 4 -20.74 0.27 -0.60
N LEU A 5 -20.19 -0.13 0.55
CA LEU A 5 -18.99 0.46 1.13
C LEU A 5 -17.74 0.32 0.23
N PRO A 6 -17.49 -0.81 -0.45
CA PRO A 6 -16.38 -0.91 -1.42
C PRO A 6 -16.49 0.10 -2.56
N MET A 7 -17.70 0.40 -3.05
CA MET A 7 -17.90 1.39 -4.12
C MET A 7 -17.62 2.80 -3.63
N VAL A 8 -18.14 3.17 -2.45
CA VAL A 8 -17.86 4.48 -1.83
C VAL A 8 -16.37 4.63 -1.54
N GLU A 9 -15.74 3.58 -1.03
CA GLU A 9 -14.31 3.56 -0.76
C GLU A 9 -13.48 3.76 -2.03
N HIS A 10 -13.82 3.06 -3.12
CA HIS A 10 -13.13 3.25 -4.39
C HIS A 10 -13.32 4.65 -4.96
N ALA A 11 -14.55 5.19 -4.90
CA ALA A 11 -14.86 6.53 -5.38
C ALA A 11 -14.07 7.63 -4.64
N VAL A 12 -13.73 7.41 -3.37
CA VAL A 12 -12.92 8.36 -2.58
C VAL A 12 -11.43 8.07 -2.72
N LYS A 13 -10.99 6.83 -2.53
CA LYS A 13 -9.56 6.48 -2.47
C LYS A 13 -8.90 6.34 -3.84
N GLY A 14 -9.66 5.98 -4.88
CA GLY A 14 -9.19 5.86 -6.25
C GLY A 14 -8.62 7.20 -6.77
N PRO A 15 -9.41 8.29 -6.79
CA PRO A 15 -8.93 9.58 -7.29
C PRO A 15 -7.77 10.18 -6.47
N VAL A 16 -7.72 9.94 -5.16
CA VAL A 16 -6.76 10.60 -4.27
C VAL A 16 -5.41 9.86 -4.20
N TRP A 17 -5.42 8.52 -4.17
CA TRP A 17 -4.21 7.71 -3.96
C TRP A 17 -3.98 6.63 -5.01
N ASP A 18 -4.79 6.60 -6.07
CA ASP A 18 -4.79 5.54 -7.08
C ASP A 18 -4.99 4.15 -6.44
N CYS A 19 -5.96 4.05 -5.54
CA CYS A 19 -6.26 2.83 -4.79
C CYS A 19 -6.65 1.67 -5.73
N GLN A 20 -5.85 0.61 -5.72
CA GLN A 20 -6.07 -0.61 -6.51
C GLN A 20 -7.01 -1.63 -5.83
N MET A 21 -7.73 -1.23 -4.79
CA MET A 21 -8.73 -2.07 -4.09
C MET A 21 -8.22 -3.46 -3.67
N CYS A 22 -7.02 -3.54 -3.10
CA CYS A 22 -6.47 -4.81 -2.60
C CYS A 22 -7.12 -5.32 -1.29
N GLY A 23 -8.08 -4.58 -0.74
CA GLY A 23 -8.78 -4.94 0.51
C GLY A 23 -7.95 -4.76 1.80
N GLN A 24 -6.69 -4.33 1.71
CA GLN A 24 -5.79 -4.13 2.86
C GLN A 24 -5.01 -2.81 2.73
N CYS A 25 -5.55 -1.74 3.31
CA CYS A 25 -5.00 -0.39 3.16
C CYS A 25 -3.82 -0.15 4.12
N VAL A 26 -2.66 0.23 3.57
CA VAL A 26 -1.40 0.46 4.31
C VAL A 26 -0.82 1.87 4.09
N LEU A 27 -1.67 2.84 3.73
CA LEU A 27 -1.22 4.20 3.36
C LEU A 27 -0.42 4.89 4.46
N HIS A 28 -0.85 4.75 5.72
CA HIS A 28 -0.19 5.36 6.87
C HIS A 28 1.28 4.90 6.99
N GLU A 29 1.52 3.61 6.75
CA GLU A 29 2.85 3.01 6.84
C GLU A 29 3.71 3.25 5.58
N THR A 30 3.13 3.77 4.50
CA THR A 30 3.78 3.84 3.16
C THR A 30 3.89 5.27 2.63
N GLY A 31 4.06 6.24 3.53
CA GLY A 31 4.18 7.65 3.16
C GLY A 31 2.97 8.14 2.34
N MET A 32 1.77 7.68 2.69
CA MET A 32 0.52 7.98 1.98
C MET A 32 0.56 7.64 0.48
N THR A 33 1.22 6.53 0.13
CA THR A 33 1.37 6.06 -1.25
C THR A 33 0.92 4.61 -1.38
N CYS A 34 -0.07 4.33 -2.23
CA CYS A 34 -0.58 2.97 -2.38
C CYS A 34 0.49 2.06 -3.05
N PRO A 35 1.07 1.06 -2.36
CA PRO A 35 2.14 0.22 -2.94
C PRO A 35 1.63 -0.67 -4.09
N MET A 36 0.32 -0.93 -4.13
CA MET A 36 -0.32 -1.77 -5.13
C MET A 36 -0.37 -1.13 -6.52
N THR A 37 -0.08 0.17 -6.64
CA THR A 37 0.14 0.86 -7.92
C THR A 37 1.43 0.39 -8.63
N CYS A 38 2.30 -0.34 -7.92
CA CYS A 38 3.49 -0.94 -8.51
C CYS A 38 3.08 -2.00 -9.55
N PRO A 39 3.61 -1.96 -10.79
CA PRO A 39 3.31 -2.98 -11.82
C PRO A 39 3.66 -4.41 -11.40
N LYS A 40 4.58 -4.57 -10.44
CA LYS A 40 4.99 -5.86 -9.87
C LYS A 40 4.21 -6.26 -8.61
N ALA A 41 3.21 -5.47 -8.20
CA ALA A 41 2.43 -5.66 -6.99
C ALA A 41 3.28 -5.84 -5.70
N LEU A 42 4.44 -5.17 -5.63
CA LEU A 42 5.34 -5.26 -4.48
C LEU A 42 4.83 -4.47 -3.28
N ARG A 43 4.45 -5.20 -2.24
CA ARG A 43 3.96 -4.66 -0.97
C ARG A 43 5.07 -4.18 -0.02
N ASN A 44 6.30 -4.60 -0.23
CA ASN A 44 7.43 -4.26 0.64
C ASN A 44 8.63 -3.83 -0.21
N GLY A 45 8.98 -2.55 -0.17
CA GLY A 45 10.20 -2.00 -0.75
C GLY A 45 10.32 -2.05 -2.28
N PRO A 46 11.34 -1.38 -2.83
CA PRO A 46 11.63 -1.40 -4.26
C PRO A 46 12.12 -2.78 -4.73
N CYS A 47 11.89 -3.09 -6.02
CA CYS A 47 12.27 -4.37 -6.63
C CYS A 47 13.76 -4.53 -6.96
N GLY A 48 14.60 -3.53 -6.68
CA GLY A 48 15.98 -3.46 -7.15
C GLY A 48 16.13 -2.86 -8.56
N GLY A 49 15.12 -2.94 -9.42
CA GLY A 49 15.09 -2.30 -10.74
C GLY A 49 14.60 -0.85 -10.73
N VAL A 50 15.07 -0.06 -9.77
CA VAL A 50 14.82 1.38 -9.76
C VAL A 50 15.90 2.04 -10.62
N GLY A 51 15.50 2.86 -11.59
CA GLY A 51 16.42 3.62 -12.43
C GLY A 51 17.26 4.61 -11.62
N VAL A 52 18.39 5.06 -12.19
CA VAL A 52 19.25 6.07 -11.56
C VAL A 52 18.53 7.40 -11.30
N ASP A 53 17.50 7.67 -12.09
CA ASP A 53 16.58 8.81 -12.00
C ASP A 53 15.38 8.55 -11.07
N GLY A 54 15.28 7.37 -10.48
CA GLY A 54 14.16 6.95 -9.64
C GLY A 54 12.96 6.39 -10.40
N ALA A 55 13.06 6.18 -11.71
CA ALA A 55 11.99 5.59 -12.53
C ALA A 55 11.80 4.09 -12.27
N CYS A 56 10.63 3.56 -12.64
CA CYS A 56 10.33 2.13 -12.57
C CYS A 56 10.91 1.38 -13.78
N GLU A 57 11.56 0.21 -13.58
CA GLU A 57 12.05 -0.61 -14.71
C GLU A 57 10.96 -1.08 -15.68
N VAL A 58 9.73 -1.30 -15.21
CA VAL A 58 8.64 -1.87 -16.04
C VAL A 58 7.94 -0.79 -16.85
N LYS A 59 7.88 0.43 -16.29
CA LYS A 59 7.19 1.59 -16.84
C LYS A 59 8.09 2.82 -16.66
N PRO A 60 9.04 3.06 -17.57
CA PRO A 60 10.02 4.15 -17.41
C PRO A 60 9.39 5.55 -17.26
N GLU A 61 8.16 5.73 -17.73
CA GLU A 61 7.39 6.97 -17.59
C GLU A 61 6.86 7.22 -16.17
N MET A 62 6.85 6.21 -15.30
CA MET A 62 6.40 6.34 -13.91
C MET A 62 7.57 6.38 -12.93
N GLN A 63 7.47 7.24 -11.91
CA GLN A 63 8.36 7.17 -10.75
C GLN A 63 8.11 5.87 -9.98
N CYS A 64 9.18 5.22 -9.50
CA CYS A 64 9.06 4.07 -8.62
C CYS A 64 8.21 4.41 -7.39
N VAL A 65 7.18 3.60 -7.14
CA VAL A 65 6.22 3.80 -6.05
C VAL A 65 6.90 3.89 -4.68
N TRP A 66 7.96 3.12 -4.46
CA TRP A 66 8.72 3.12 -3.21
C TRP A 66 9.70 4.27 -3.06
N VAL A 67 10.26 4.79 -4.17
CA VAL A 67 11.01 6.06 -4.14
C VAL A 67 10.07 7.21 -3.75
N LYS A 68 8.87 7.24 -4.35
CA LYS A 68 7.81 8.20 -4.02
C LYS A 68 7.34 8.07 -2.56
N ALA A 69 7.16 6.85 -2.07
CA ALA A 69 6.76 6.57 -0.69
C ALA A 69 7.80 7.05 0.33
N ASN A 70 9.09 6.72 0.12
CA ASN A 70 10.19 7.20 0.97
C ASN A 70 10.28 8.73 0.98
N HIS A 71 10.27 9.35 -0.20
CA HIS A 71 10.31 10.80 -0.31
C HIS A 71 9.16 11.47 0.45
N ARG A 72 7.94 10.92 0.35
CA ARG A 72 6.78 11.43 1.08
C ARG A 72 6.87 11.19 2.60
N ALA A 73 7.38 10.04 3.02
CA ALA A 73 7.60 9.76 4.44
C ALA A 73 8.58 10.76 5.07
N GLU A 74 9.60 11.19 4.33
CA GLU A 74 10.57 12.19 4.78
C GLU A 74 10.00 13.63 4.71
N ASN A 75 9.27 13.97 3.64
CA ASN A 75 9.02 15.37 3.29
C ASN A 75 7.59 15.88 3.54
N LEU A 76 6.58 15.02 3.77
CA LEU A 76 5.20 15.48 3.99
C LEU A 76 5.05 16.13 5.38
N PRO A 77 4.78 17.44 5.52
CA PRO A 77 4.84 18.11 6.83
C PRO A 77 3.83 17.59 7.87
N LEU A 78 2.65 17.16 7.41
CA LEU A 78 1.54 16.73 8.27
C LEU A 78 1.61 15.25 8.65
N LEU A 79 2.62 14.51 8.19
CA LEU A 79 2.74 13.08 8.51
C LEU A 79 3.29 12.94 9.95
N PRO A 80 2.57 12.25 10.86
CA PRO A 80 3.05 11.99 12.21
C PRO A 80 4.36 11.23 12.20
N GLN A 81 5.27 11.51 13.15
CA GLN A 81 6.57 10.82 13.21
C GLN A 81 6.41 9.30 13.28
N SER A 82 5.43 8.80 14.05
CA SER A 82 5.14 7.37 14.16
C SER A 82 4.88 6.70 12.81
N TRP A 83 4.21 7.39 11.88
CA TRP A 83 3.92 6.86 10.55
C TRP A 83 5.13 6.93 9.60
N ARG A 84 6.04 7.89 9.83
CA ARG A 84 7.29 7.99 9.06
C ARG A 84 8.20 6.79 9.34
N ASP A 85 8.24 6.39 10.60
CA ASP A 85 9.11 5.31 11.07
C ASP A 85 8.64 3.92 10.58
N GLU A 86 7.36 3.79 10.19
CA GLU A 86 6.75 2.55 9.69
C GLU A 86 7.15 2.19 8.24
N ILE A 87 7.83 3.08 7.51
CA ILE A 87 8.16 2.87 6.09
C ILE A 87 8.99 1.60 5.85
N GLY A 88 9.86 1.26 6.81
CA GLY A 88 10.73 0.08 6.79
C GLY A 88 10.07 -1.19 7.34
N HIS A 89 8.83 -1.14 7.84
CA HIS A 89 8.18 -2.31 8.42
C HIS A 89 7.89 -3.37 7.34
N LEU A 90 8.31 -4.60 7.64
CA LEU A 90 8.05 -5.76 6.80
C LEU A 90 6.62 -6.24 7.04
N ARG A 91 5.77 -6.07 6.03
CA ARG A 91 4.36 -6.46 6.08
C ARG A 91 4.16 -7.85 5.50
N ALA A 92 3.16 -8.55 6.02
CA ALA A 92 2.71 -9.80 5.41
C ALA A 92 2.35 -9.59 3.93
N PRO A 93 2.53 -10.62 3.08
CA PRO A 93 2.08 -10.56 1.69
C PRO A 93 0.60 -10.23 1.62
N VAL A 94 0.19 -9.55 0.55
CA VAL A 94 -1.22 -9.21 0.33
C VAL A 94 -2.07 -10.48 0.22
N ASN A 95 -3.20 -10.49 0.90
CA ASN A 95 -4.19 -11.53 0.76
C ASN A 95 -5.08 -11.23 -0.46
N ASN A 96 -4.76 -11.84 -1.60
CA ASN A 96 -5.48 -11.61 -2.85
C ASN A 96 -6.96 -12.06 -2.82
N SER A 97 -7.40 -12.83 -1.83
CA SER A 97 -8.83 -13.18 -1.68
C SER A 97 -9.70 -11.99 -1.24
N LEU A 98 -9.08 -10.91 -0.75
CA LEU A 98 -9.75 -9.66 -0.35
C LEU A 98 -9.80 -8.62 -1.48
N ALA A 99 -9.29 -8.94 -2.68
CA ALA A 99 -9.29 -8.03 -3.80
C ALA A 99 -10.71 -7.63 -4.20
N GLY A 100 -10.94 -6.33 -4.38
CA GLY A 100 -12.25 -5.74 -4.66
C GLY A 100 -13.12 -5.47 -3.42
N ASP A 101 -12.70 -5.94 -2.24
CA ASP A 101 -13.42 -5.69 -0.98
C ASP A 101 -12.97 -4.37 -0.32
N SER A 102 -13.74 -3.90 0.67
CA SER A 102 -13.42 -2.71 1.44
C SER A 102 -12.30 -2.94 2.45
N SER A 103 -11.31 -2.05 2.49
CA SER A 103 -10.28 -2.11 3.52
C SER A 103 -10.84 -1.83 4.92
N TRP A 104 -11.90 -1.02 5.03
CA TRP A 104 -12.53 -0.70 6.31
C TRP A 104 -13.30 -1.89 6.89
N MET A 105 -14.06 -2.61 6.06
CA MET A 105 -14.74 -3.83 6.52
C MET A 105 -13.73 -4.90 6.94
N ASN A 106 -12.63 -5.02 6.20
CA ASN A 106 -11.56 -5.96 6.53
C ASN A 106 -10.81 -5.59 7.81
N LEU A 107 -10.57 -4.29 8.04
CA LEU A 107 -9.99 -3.78 9.29
C LEU A 107 -10.86 -4.10 10.52
N VAL A 108 -12.17 -3.86 10.41
CA VAL A 108 -13.13 -4.10 11.50
C VAL A 108 -13.31 -5.59 11.78
N SER A 109 -13.38 -6.42 10.73
CA SER A 109 -13.50 -7.87 10.87
C SER A 109 -12.18 -8.57 11.22
N GLY A 110 -11.05 -7.87 11.11
CA GLY A 110 -9.70 -8.43 11.27
C GLY A 110 -9.28 -9.35 10.13
N ALA A 111 -10.01 -9.38 9.01
CA ALA A 111 -9.64 -10.15 7.83
C ALA A 111 -8.31 -9.67 7.21
N ASP A 112 -8.00 -8.38 7.34
CA ASP A 112 -6.76 -7.77 6.89
C ASP A 112 -5.52 -8.19 7.69
N ARG A 113 -5.69 -8.65 8.93
CA ARG A 113 -4.61 -9.11 9.83
C ARG A 113 -4.31 -10.61 9.71
N LYS A 114 -5.10 -11.36 8.94
CA LYS A 114 -4.86 -12.80 8.73
C LYS A 114 -3.64 -13.00 7.84
N THR A 115 -2.58 -13.56 8.41
CA THR A 115 -1.31 -13.83 7.72
C THR A 115 -1.22 -15.31 7.33
N PRO A 116 -0.45 -15.64 6.27
CA PRO A 116 -0.23 -17.03 5.88
C PRO A 116 0.57 -17.79 6.95
N THR A 117 0.36 -19.10 7.03
CA THR A 117 1.09 -19.99 7.94
C THR A 117 2.60 -19.83 7.76
N GLY A 118 3.31 -19.57 8.85
CA GLY A 118 4.78 -19.41 8.83
C GLY A 118 5.27 -17.98 8.66
N TRP A 119 4.39 -16.98 8.53
CA TRP A 119 4.79 -15.57 8.59
C TRP A 119 5.36 -15.21 9.96
N LYS A 120 6.57 -14.65 10.00
CA LYS A 120 7.28 -14.22 11.23
C LYS A 120 7.69 -12.74 11.21
N GLY A 121 7.06 -11.93 10.34
CA GLY A 121 7.41 -10.52 10.19
C GLY A 121 7.00 -9.65 11.38
N SER A 122 7.54 -8.43 11.41
CA SER A 122 7.34 -7.42 12.44
C SER A 122 5.85 -7.14 12.66
N ALA A 123 5.42 -7.22 13.92
CA ALA A 123 4.11 -6.77 14.37
C ALA A 123 4.09 -5.24 14.49
#